data_AF-A0A3M3YTI4-F1
#
_entry.id   AF-A0A3M3YTI4-F1
#
_cell.length_a   1.000
_cell.length_b   1.000
_cell.length_c   1.000
_cell.angle_alpha   90.00
_cell.angle_beta   90.00
_cell.angle_gamma   90.00
#
_symmetry.space_group_name_H-M   'P 1'
#
loop_
_entity.id
_entity.type
_entity.pdbx_description
1 polymer ?
#
loop_
_entity_poly.entity_id
_entity_poly.type
_entity_poly.pdbx_seq_one_letter_code
_entity_poly.pdbx_strand_id
1 'polypeptide(L)'
;MEQTKEAIHMRVTKAQAQANRAHIVETASIQFREHGYDGVGVADLMAAAGFTHGGFYKHFGSKSDLMAESAACSISKTVEQSKGIDPAQFIEYYLSREHRDNPGTGCTMAALSADAARQSEAVKATFANGIESILAASVAAGAHADDKTQQQARAKTIDLFAHALGAVLLSRSCPDDSPLADEILEVCRAKMQAQLASAQAS
;
A
#
# COMPACT_ATOMS: atom_id res chain seq x y z
N MET A 1 -22.68 -53.92 4.26
CA MET A 1 -21.83 -53.98 3.06
C MET A 1 -22.52 -53.13 2.02
N GLU A 2 -22.01 -52.04 1.46
CA GLU A 2 -20.67 -51.46 1.41
C GLU A 2 -20.90 -50.10 0.74
N GLN A 3 -20.84 -49.00 1.49
CA GLN A 3 -19.84 -47.95 1.25
C GLN A 3 -19.23 -47.94 -0.16
N THR A 4 -19.67 -46.98 -0.98
CA THR A 4 -18.74 -46.27 -1.85
C THR A 4 -19.07 -44.78 -1.82
N LYS A 5 -18.35 -44.09 -0.93
CA LYS A 5 -18.14 -42.65 -0.95
C LYS A 5 -17.53 -42.28 -2.30
N GLU A 6 -18.33 -41.84 -3.25
CA GLU A 6 -17.85 -40.92 -4.28
C GLU A 6 -17.94 -39.51 -3.71
N ALA A 7 -16.98 -39.19 -2.83
CA ALA A 7 -16.60 -37.81 -2.63
C ALA A 7 -16.02 -37.34 -3.98
N ILE A 8 -16.85 -36.63 -4.75
CA ILE A 8 -16.43 -35.92 -5.96
C ILE A 8 -15.22 -35.07 -5.55
N HIS A 9 -14.03 -35.53 -5.93
CA HIS A 9 -12.81 -34.76 -5.75
C HIS A 9 -12.89 -33.61 -6.76
N MET A 10 -13.61 -32.55 -6.36
CA MET A 10 -13.87 -31.38 -7.20
C MET A 10 -12.52 -30.75 -7.52
N ARG A 11 -12.02 -31.00 -8.73
CA ARG A 11 -10.73 -30.51 -9.18
C ARG A 11 -10.89 -29.01 -9.40
N VAL A 12 -10.25 -28.22 -8.54
CA VAL A 12 -10.24 -26.75 -8.65
C VAL A 12 -9.78 -26.38 -10.05
N THR A 13 -10.59 -25.61 -10.77
CA THR A 13 -10.23 -25.14 -12.11
C THR A 13 -9.10 -24.13 -12.02
N LYS A 14 -8.36 -23.92 -13.11
CA LYS A 14 -7.30 -22.89 -13.16
C LYS A 14 -7.84 -21.50 -12.82
N ALA A 15 -9.04 -21.18 -13.31
CA ALA A 15 -9.72 -19.92 -13.00
C ALA A 15 -10.04 -19.80 -11.51
N GLN A 16 -10.57 -20.85 -10.89
CA GLN A 16 -10.85 -20.85 -9.44
C GLN A 16 -9.58 -20.74 -8.61
N ALA A 17 -8.49 -21.41 -9.01
CA ALA A 17 -7.21 -21.30 -8.32
C ALA A 17 -6.63 -19.88 -8.39
N GLN A 18 -6.80 -19.19 -9.52
CA GLN A 18 -6.39 -17.80 -9.70
C GLN A 18 -7.27 -16.84 -8.86
N ALA A 19 -8.59 -17.04 -8.84
CA ALA A 19 -9.50 -16.26 -8.01
C ALA A 19 -9.19 -16.42 -6.51
N ASN A 20 -8.94 -17.66 -6.06
CA ASN A 20 -8.52 -17.93 -4.68
C ASN A 20 -7.20 -17.22 -4.35
N ARG A 21 -6.22 -17.28 -5.26
CA ARG A 21 -4.93 -16.61 -5.07
C ARG A 21 -5.10 -15.09 -4.94
N ALA A 22 -5.91 -14.47 -5.82
CA ALA A 22 -6.20 -13.04 -5.74
C ALA A 22 -6.88 -12.66 -4.43
N HIS A 23 -7.83 -13.45 -3.94
CA HIS A 23 -8.49 -13.23 -2.65
C HIS A 23 -7.50 -13.33 -1.47
N ILE A 24 -6.59 -14.31 -1.49
CA ILE A 24 -5.53 -14.44 -0.48
C ILE A 24 -4.61 -13.20 -0.51
N VAL A 25 -4.19 -12.74 -1.69
CA VAL A 25 -3.34 -11.54 -1.84
C VAL A 25 -4.03 -10.28 -1.31
N GLU A 26 -5.31 -10.11 -1.60
CA GLU A 26 -6.08 -8.95 -1.11
C GLU A 26 -6.21 -8.97 0.41
N THR A 27 -6.56 -10.12 0.99
CA THR A 27 -6.67 -10.29 2.44
C THR A 27 -5.32 -10.08 3.13
N ALA A 28 -4.26 -10.67 2.57
CA ALA A 28 -2.87 -10.49 3.01
C ALA A 28 -2.46 -9.02 3.01
N SER A 29 -2.80 -8.28 1.95
CA SER A 29 -2.47 -6.87 1.82
C SER A 29 -3.07 -6.02 2.93
N ILE A 30 -4.32 -6.30 3.33
CA ILE A 30 -4.97 -5.60 4.45
C ILE A 30 -4.27 -5.96 5.76
N GLN A 31 -4.13 -7.26 6.03
CA GLN A 31 -3.56 -7.76 7.28
C GLN A 31 -2.11 -7.30 7.50
N PHE A 32 -1.28 -7.31 6.45
CA PHE A 32 0.09 -6.78 6.55
C PHE A 32 0.10 -5.28 6.82
N ARG A 33 -0.77 -4.48 6.20
CA ARG A 33 -0.79 -3.04 6.47
C ARG A 33 -1.27 -2.71 7.89
N GLU A 34 -2.15 -3.53 8.45
CA GLU A 34 -2.65 -3.34 9.83
C GLU A 34 -1.64 -3.77 10.90
N HIS A 35 -0.89 -4.84 10.65
CA HIS A 35 -0.10 -5.51 11.70
C HIS A 35 1.40 -5.58 11.40
N GLY A 36 1.85 -5.05 10.26
CA GLY A 36 3.21 -5.21 9.77
C GLY A 36 3.48 -6.58 9.15
N TYR A 37 4.63 -6.74 8.51
CA TYR A 37 4.99 -8.02 7.86
C TYR A 37 5.27 -9.13 8.86
N ASP A 38 5.89 -8.79 9.99
CA ASP A 38 6.29 -9.76 11.01
C ASP A 38 5.17 -10.04 12.03
N GLY A 39 4.15 -9.17 12.12
CA GLY A 39 3.05 -9.29 13.07
C GLY A 39 1.94 -10.28 12.69
N VAL A 40 1.94 -10.84 11.46
CA VAL A 40 0.91 -11.80 11.00
C VAL A 40 1.52 -13.13 10.57
N GLY A 41 1.03 -14.24 11.11
CA GLY A 41 1.41 -15.59 10.68
C GLY A 41 0.75 -16.00 9.36
N VAL A 42 1.36 -16.94 8.63
CA VAL A 42 0.73 -17.55 7.43
C VAL A 42 -0.57 -18.26 7.80
N ALA A 43 -0.63 -18.91 8.96
CA ALA A 43 -1.83 -19.60 9.43
C ALA A 43 -3.00 -18.63 9.65
N ASP A 44 -2.76 -17.52 10.36
CA ASP A 44 -3.79 -16.51 10.66
C ASP A 44 -4.29 -15.84 9.39
N LEU A 45 -3.38 -15.49 8.49
CA LEU A 45 -3.70 -14.90 7.19
C LEU A 45 -4.57 -15.84 6.35
N MET A 46 -4.18 -17.11 6.25
CA MET A 46 -4.97 -18.10 5.49
C MET A 46 -6.34 -18.32 6.12
N ALA A 47 -6.43 -18.37 7.45
CA ALA A 47 -7.69 -18.47 8.16
C ALA A 47 -8.59 -17.25 7.89
N ALA A 48 -8.03 -16.03 7.93
CA ALA A 48 -8.74 -14.80 7.60
C ALA A 48 -9.25 -14.79 6.15
N ALA A 49 -8.49 -15.38 5.22
CA ALA A 49 -8.88 -15.54 3.82
C ALA A 49 -9.84 -16.74 3.57
N GLY A 50 -10.23 -17.49 4.61
CA GLY A 50 -11.13 -18.64 4.48
C GLY A 50 -10.47 -19.92 3.93
N PHE A 51 -9.15 -20.04 4.05
CA PHE A 51 -8.37 -21.18 3.56
C PHE A 51 -7.59 -21.90 4.67
N THR A 52 -7.27 -23.17 4.42
CA THR A 52 -6.41 -23.94 5.31
C THR A 52 -4.94 -23.50 5.21
N HIS A 53 -4.18 -23.60 6.30
CA HIS A 53 -2.73 -23.36 6.31
C HIS A 53 -1.98 -24.16 5.22
N GLY A 54 -2.29 -25.46 5.07
CA GLY A 54 -1.68 -26.31 4.03
C GLY A 54 -2.02 -25.90 2.58
N GLY A 55 -3.09 -25.14 2.39
CA GLY A 55 -3.46 -24.56 1.09
C GLY A 55 -2.49 -23.50 0.61
N PHE A 56 -1.75 -22.85 1.51
CA PHE A 56 -0.83 -21.76 1.20
C PHE A 56 0.23 -22.18 0.18
N TYR A 57 0.86 -23.34 0.42
CA TYR A 57 1.95 -23.86 -0.41
C TYR A 57 1.50 -24.34 -1.80
N LYS A 58 0.20 -24.34 -2.08
CA LYS A 58 -0.33 -24.53 -3.45
C LYS A 58 -0.35 -23.23 -4.26
N HIS A 59 -0.28 -22.08 -3.61
CA HIS A 59 -0.43 -20.76 -4.22
C HIS A 59 0.86 -19.91 -4.17
N PHE A 60 1.68 -20.10 -3.14
CA PHE A 60 2.88 -19.30 -2.86
C PHE A 60 4.04 -20.19 -2.43
N GLY A 61 5.27 -19.86 -2.84
CA GLY A 61 6.47 -20.58 -2.43
C GLY A 61 6.93 -20.20 -1.03
N SER A 62 6.71 -18.95 -0.63
CA SER A 62 7.09 -18.43 0.68
C SER A 62 6.17 -17.30 1.14
N LYS A 63 6.20 -16.98 2.45
CA LYS A 63 5.57 -15.77 2.98
C LYS A 63 6.11 -14.50 2.32
N SER A 64 7.42 -14.46 2.01
CA SER A 64 8.04 -13.34 1.31
C SER A 64 7.47 -13.14 -0.10
N ASP A 65 7.10 -14.21 -0.80
CA ASP A 65 6.48 -14.11 -2.13
C ASP A 65 5.10 -13.43 -1.99
N LEU A 66 4.33 -13.85 -0.98
CA LEU A 66 3.04 -13.24 -0.68
C LEU A 66 3.19 -11.78 -0.25
N MET A 67 4.20 -11.43 0.54
CA MET A 67 4.48 -10.03 0.94
C MET A 67 4.72 -9.15 -0.30
N ALA A 68 5.60 -9.59 -1.20
CA ALA A 68 5.91 -8.87 -2.44
C ALA A 68 4.66 -8.73 -3.33
N GLU A 69 3.92 -9.81 -3.55
CA GLU A 69 2.72 -9.78 -4.39
C GLU A 69 1.60 -8.89 -3.80
N SER A 70 1.41 -8.93 -2.48
CA SER A 70 0.43 -8.09 -1.78
C SER A 70 0.81 -6.61 -1.81
N ALA A 71 2.10 -6.30 -1.66
CA ALA A 71 2.61 -4.93 -1.83
C ALA A 71 2.40 -4.44 -3.25
N ALA A 72 2.79 -5.23 -4.27
CA ALA A 72 2.61 -4.86 -5.67
C ALA A 72 1.12 -4.61 -5.99
N CYS A 73 0.23 -5.51 -5.57
CA CYS A 73 -1.21 -5.38 -5.77
C CYS A 73 -1.76 -4.06 -5.19
N SER A 74 -1.46 -3.77 -3.92
CA SER A 74 -1.97 -2.58 -3.24
C SER A 74 -1.35 -1.27 -3.75
N ILE A 75 -0.06 -1.27 -4.11
CA ILE A 75 0.58 -0.11 -4.71
C ILE A 75 -0.02 0.18 -6.08
N SER A 76 -0.23 -0.83 -6.93
CA SER A 76 -0.90 -0.63 -8.22
C SER A 76 -2.31 -0.08 -8.06
N LYS A 77 -3.10 -0.56 -7.09
CA LYS A 77 -4.42 0.01 -6.78
C LYS A 77 -4.31 1.49 -6.35
N THR A 78 -3.33 1.82 -5.51
CA THR A 78 -3.08 3.20 -5.06
C THR A 78 -2.73 4.12 -6.23
N VAL A 79 -1.84 3.68 -7.12
CA VAL A 79 -1.47 4.43 -8.33
C VAL A 79 -2.69 4.67 -9.20
N GLU A 80 -3.50 3.63 -9.44
CA GLU A 80 -4.72 3.78 -10.25
C GLU A 80 -5.72 4.75 -9.64
N GLN A 81 -5.95 4.65 -8.33
CA GLN A 81 -6.87 5.53 -7.59
C GLN A 81 -6.38 6.97 -7.54
N SER A 82 -5.07 7.19 -7.52
CA SER A 82 -4.46 8.52 -7.48
C SER A 82 -4.53 9.29 -8.81
N LYS A 83 -4.87 8.64 -9.92
CA LYS A 83 -4.95 9.29 -11.24
C LYS A 83 -6.04 10.36 -11.25
N GLY A 84 -5.64 11.59 -11.58
CA GLY A 84 -6.57 12.71 -11.70
C GLY A 84 -7.12 13.22 -10.38
N ILE A 85 -6.63 12.74 -9.22
CA ILE A 85 -6.93 13.35 -7.94
C ILE A 85 -6.25 14.72 -7.89
N ASP A 86 -7.01 15.74 -7.49
CA ASP A 86 -6.48 17.07 -7.22
C ASP A 86 -5.47 17.01 -6.06
N PRO A 87 -4.25 17.55 -6.22
CA PRO A 87 -3.25 17.51 -5.17
C PRO A 87 -3.68 18.10 -3.82
N ALA A 88 -4.55 19.11 -3.80
CA ALA A 88 -5.06 19.65 -2.52
C ALA A 88 -6.04 18.68 -1.84
N GLN A 89 -6.93 18.04 -2.62
CA GLN A 89 -7.78 16.95 -2.10
C GLN A 89 -6.97 15.76 -1.59
N PHE A 90 -5.89 15.38 -2.30
CA PHE A 90 -4.99 14.34 -1.84
C PHE A 90 -4.41 14.69 -0.46
N ILE A 91 -3.87 15.90 -0.28
CA ILE A 91 -3.28 16.33 0.99
C ILE A 91 -4.31 16.34 2.12
N GLU A 92 -5.52 16.84 1.84
CA GLU A 92 -6.62 16.89 2.80
C GLU A 92 -6.95 15.48 3.33
N TYR A 93 -7.22 14.54 2.43
CA TYR A 93 -7.55 13.17 2.80
C TYR A 93 -6.36 12.42 3.41
N TYR A 94 -5.18 12.50 2.79
CA TYR A 94 -4.01 11.71 3.20
C TYR A 94 -3.53 12.10 4.60
N LEU A 95 -3.67 13.37 4.98
CA LEU A 95 -3.32 13.86 6.31
C LEU A 95 -4.52 13.92 7.24
N SER A 96 -5.59 13.16 7.01
CA SER A 96 -6.76 13.12 7.91
C SER A 96 -6.69 11.97 8.92
N ARG A 97 -7.54 12.02 9.95
CA ARG A 97 -7.78 10.87 10.83
C ARG A 97 -8.34 9.67 10.09
N GLU A 98 -9.15 9.90 9.06
CA GLU A 98 -9.68 8.82 8.23
C GLU A 98 -8.54 7.99 7.61
N HIS A 99 -7.50 8.63 7.05
CA HIS A 99 -6.35 7.88 6.55
C HIS A 99 -5.46 7.34 7.66
N ARG A 100 -5.15 8.17 8.68
CA ARG A 100 -4.29 7.77 9.81
C ARG A 100 -4.79 6.49 10.46
N ASP A 101 -6.07 6.43 10.79
CA ASP A 101 -6.65 5.39 11.63
C ASP A 101 -6.98 4.11 10.85
N ASN A 102 -6.92 4.15 9.52
CA ASN A 102 -7.26 3.01 8.64
C ASN A 102 -6.05 2.55 7.80
N PRO A 103 -4.96 2.02 8.40
CA PRO A 103 -3.79 1.58 7.65
C PRO A 103 -4.11 0.42 6.68
N GLY A 104 -5.06 -0.46 7.03
CA GLY A 104 -5.48 -1.62 6.24
C GLY A 104 -6.04 -1.28 4.85
N THR A 105 -6.62 -0.09 4.69
CA THR A 105 -7.14 0.44 3.42
C THR A 105 -6.36 1.67 2.92
N GLY A 106 -5.46 2.20 3.74
CA GLY A 106 -4.61 3.35 3.44
C GLY A 106 -3.39 3.03 2.56
N CYS A 107 -2.47 3.98 2.49
CA CYS A 107 -1.28 3.88 1.65
C CYS A 107 -0.33 2.79 2.13
N THR A 108 0.01 1.84 1.24
CA THR A 108 0.98 0.77 1.53
C THR A 108 2.34 1.30 1.98
N MET A 109 2.82 2.39 1.37
CA MET A 109 4.09 3.01 1.77
C MET A 109 4.03 3.57 3.19
N ALA A 110 2.91 4.17 3.58
CA ALA A 110 2.73 4.71 4.94
C ALA A 110 2.68 3.62 6.01
N ALA A 111 2.19 2.44 5.65
CA ALA A 111 2.05 1.31 6.58
C ALA A 111 3.32 0.45 6.67
N LEU A 112 4.05 0.26 5.55
CA LEU A 112 4.99 -0.85 5.42
C LEU A 112 6.41 -0.47 4.95
N SER A 113 6.73 0.82 4.74
CA SER A 113 8.09 1.18 4.26
C SER A 113 9.19 0.80 5.26
N ALA A 114 8.96 1.02 6.56
CA ALA A 114 9.90 0.64 7.60
C ALA A 114 10.08 -0.89 7.67
N ASP A 115 8.99 -1.64 7.50
CA ASP A 115 8.98 -3.10 7.47
C ASP A 115 9.74 -3.62 6.25
N ALA A 116 9.45 -3.11 5.06
CA ALA A 116 10.09 -3.49 3.81
C ALA A 116 11.63 -3.36 3.87
N ALA A 117 12.15 -2.34 4.57
CA ALA A 117 13.58 -2.14 4.75
C ALA A 117 14.30 -3.32 5.44
N ARG A 118 13.57 -4.12 6.23
CA ARG A 118 14.08 -5.29 6.95
C ARG A 118 13.78 -6.63 6.25
N GLN A 119 13.06 -6.62 5.13
CA GLN A 119 12.65 -7.82 4.41
C GLN A 119 13.63 -8.20 3.28
N SER A 120 13.29 -9.24 2.51
CA SER A 120 14.08 -9.73 1.39
C SER A 120 14.25 -8.68 0.28
N GLU A 121 15.28 -8.86 -0.55
CA GLU A 121 15.54 -7.97 -1.71
C GLU A 121 14.35 -7.93 -2.70
N ALA A 122 13.57 -9.01 -2.81
CA ALA A 122 12.38 -9.04 -3.64
C ALA A 122 11.29 -8.07 -3.13
N VAL A 123 11.10 -7.99 -1.80
CA VAL A 123 10.16 -7.04 -1.18
C VAL A 123 10.68 -5.62 -1.35
N LYS A 124 11.97 -5.35 -1.08
CA LYS A 124 12.56 -4.01 -1.31
C LYS A 124 12.45 -3.55 -2.75
N ALA A 125 12.72 -4.43 -3.72
CA ALA A 125 12.57 -4.13 -5.14
C ALA A 125 11.11 -3.82 -5.51
N THR A 126 10.14 -4.51 -4.90
CA THR A 126 8.72 -4.21 -5.09
C THR A 126 8.38 -2.80 -4.62
N PHE A 127 8.91 -2.37 -3.47
CA PHE A 127 8.71 -1.00 -2.98
C PHE A 127 9.39 0.02 -3.89
N ALA A 128 10.63 -0.21 -4.33
CA ALA A 128 11.33 0.68 -5.25
C ALA A 128 10.55 0.87 -6.56
N ASN A 129 10.09 -0.21 -7.19
CA ASN A 129 9.27 -0.15 -8.40
C ASN A 129 7.93 0.57 -8.16
N GLY A 130 7.35 0.37 -6.98
CA GLY A 130 6.13 1.03 -6.56
C GLY A 130 6.29 2.54 -6.43
N ILE A 131 7.37 2.99 -5.78
CA ILE A 131 7.74 4.41 -5.66
C ILE A 131 7.92 5.00 -7.06
N GLU A 132 8.68 4.33 -7.94
CA GLU A 132 8.85 4.79 -9.33
C GLU A 132 7.52 4.93 -10.07
N SER A 133 6.58 3.99 -9.87
CA SER A 133 5.26 4.04 -10.49
C SER A 133 4.43 5.24 -10.01
N ILE A 134 4.48 5.57 -8.71
CA ILE A 134 3.82 6.73 -8.12
C ILE A 134 4.41 8.03 -8.68
N LEU A 135 5.74 8.12 -8.76
CA LEU A 135 6.44 9.29 -9.29
C LEU A 135 6.13 9.49 -10.78
N ALA A 136 6.13 8.41 -11.56
CA ALA A 136 5.81 8.46 -12.99
C ALA A 136 4.37 8.89 -13.26
N ALA A 137 3.41 8.42 -12.46
CA ALA A 137 2.01 8.80 -12.59
C ALA A 137 1.77 10.31 -12.37
N SER A 138 2.58 10.95 -11.53
CA SER A 138 2.48 12.38 -11.22
C SER A 138 3.13 13.27 -12.29
N VAL A 139 4.13 12.77 -13.03
CA VAL A 139 4.88 13.52 -14.06
C VAL A 139 4.23 13.39 -15.45
N ALA A 140 3.40 12.37 -15.68
CA ALA A 140 2.78 12.09 -16.99
C ALA A 140 1.93 13.25 -17.56
N ALA A 141 1.53 14.23 -16.75
CA ALA A 141 0.84 15.44 -17.21
C ALA A 141 1.75 16.41 -18.02
N GLY A 142 3.08 16.20 -18.03
CA GLY A 142 4.07 17.07 -18.66
C GLY A 142 4.90 16.42 -19.77
N ALA A 143 4.34 15.45 -20.52
CA ALA A 143 5.06 14.59 -21.48
C ALA A 143 5.84 15.29 -22.62
N HIS A 144 5.80 16.63 -22.70
CA HIS A 144 6.54 17.45 -23.65
C HIS A 144 7.49 18.48 -22.99
N ALA A 145 7.69 18.39 -21.68
CA ALA A 145 8.60 19.28 -20.95
C ALA A 145 10.07 18.86 -21.13
N ASP A 146 10.99 19.82 -21.03
CA ASP A 146 12.42 19.53 -21.08
C ASP A 146 12.91 18.75 -19.84
N ASP A 147 14.11 18.17 -19.93
CA ASP A 147 14.69 17.33 -18.86
C ASP A 147 14.75 18.06 -17.51
N LYS A 148 15.03 19.37 -17.50
CA LYS A 148 15.10 20.17 -16.27
C LYS A 148 13.73 20.29 -15.60
N THR A 149 12.69 20.54 -16.38
CA THR A 149 11.31 20.66 -15.92
C THR A 149 10.81 19.32 -15.38
N GLN A 150 11.13 18.22 -16.07
CA GLN A 150 10.81 16.87 -15.61
C GLN A 150 11.53 16.53 -14.30
N GLN A 151 12.82 16.85 -14.19
CA GLN A 151 13.59 16.64 -12.96
C GLN A 151 13.04 17.45 -11.78
N GLN A 152 12.63 18.70 -12.02
CA GLN A 152 11.99 19.54 -11.01
C GLN A 152 10.62 18.99 -10.58
N ALA A 153 9.78 18.56 -11.53
CA ALA A 153 8.49 17.94 -11.23
C ALA A 153 8.66 16.66 -10.40
N ARG A 154 9.64 15.83 -10.76
CA ARG A 154 9.99 14.63 -9.99
C ARG A 154 10.46 14.97 -8.58
N ALA A 155 11.36 15.95 -8.42
CA ALA A 155 11.83 16.39 -7.11
C ALA A 155 10.68 16.90 -6.23
N LYS A 156 9.77 17.71 -6.79
CA LYS A 156 8.56 18.18 -6.10
C LYS A 156 7.65 17.03 -5.67
N THR A 157 7.48 16.03 -6.52
CA THR A 157 6.65 14.85 -6.18
C THR A 157 7.28 14.03 -5.05
N ILE A 158 8.60 13.84 -5.08
CA ILE A 158 9.33 13.17 -4.00
C ILE A 158 9.16 13.92 -2.68
N ASP A 159 9.35 15.24 -2.69
CA ASP A 159 9.19 16.09 -1.50
C ASP A 159 7.77 16.01 -0.93
N LEU A 160 6.75 16.18 -1.77
CA LEU A 160 5.35 16.09 -1.39
C LEU A 160 5.03 14.74 -0.75
N PHE A 161 5.47 13.65 -1.40
CA PHE A 161 5.17 12.29 -0.95
C PHE A 161 5.91 11.95 0.35
N ALA A 162 7.18 12.33 0.47
CA ALA A 162 7.96 12.13 1.69
C ALA A 162 7.40 12.92 2.87
N HIS A 163 6.95 14.16 2.65
CA HIS A 163 6.34 14.99 3.69
C HIS A 163 5.01 14.40 4.17
N ALA A 164 4.11 14.03 3.24
CA ALA A 164 2.84 13.40 3.60
C ALA A 164 3.02 12.07 4.35
N LEU A 165 3.90 11.20 3.83
CA LEU A 165 4.23 9.94 4.48
C LEU A 165 4.78 10.15 5.89
N GLY A 166 5.78 11.02 6.04
CA GLY A 166 6.41 11.30 7.31
C GLY A 166 5.44 11.82 8.36
N ALA A 167 4.52 12.71 7.97
CA ALA A 167 3.49 13.23 8.85
C ALA A 167 2.56 12.12 9.39
N VAL A 168 2.08 11.23 8.51
CA VAL A 168 1.24 10.09 8.93
C VAL A 168 2.01 9.13 9.83
N LEU A 169 3.27 8.81 9.51
CA LEU A 169 4.10 7.94 10.36
C LEU A 169 4.31 8.53 11.77
N LEU A 170 4.64 9.81 11.87
CA LEU A 170 4.83 10.49 13.15
C LEU A 170 3.52 10.56 13.94
N SER A 171 2.40 10.88 13.29
CA SER A 171 1.07 10.89 13.91
C SER A 171 0.64 9.52 14.43
N ARG A 172 0.89 8.44 13.66
CA ARG A 172 0.62 7.05 14.09
C ARG A 172 1.54 6.57 15.22
N SER A 173 2.69 7.21 15.40
CA SER A 173 3.61 6.88 16.50
C SER A 173 3.14 7.43 17.85
N CYS A 174 2.14 8.33 17.83
CA CYS A 174 1.50 8.86 19.02
C CYS A 174 0.30 7.99 19.43
N PRO A 175 -0.07 7.94 20.73
CA PRO A 175 -1.35 7.37 21.17
C PRO A 175 -2.54 7.98 20.42
N ASP A 176 -3.59 7.19 20.21
CA ASP A 176 -4.73 7.59 19.37
C ASP A 176 -5.52 8.80 19.90
N ASP A 177 -5.49 9.02 21.21
CA ASP A 177 -6.12 10.14 21.91
C ASP A 177 -5.17 11.31 22.18
N SER A 178 -3.92 11.23 21.70
CA SER A 178 -2.92 12.27 21.90
C SER A 178 -3.22 13.49 21.02
N PRO A 179 -3.31 14.72 21.59
CA PRO A 179 -3.49 15.93 20.78
C PRO A 179 -2.30 16.18 19.84
N LEU A 180 -1.11 15.67 20.17
CA LEU A 180 0.06 15.76 19.30
C LEU A 180 -0.15 14.98 17.98
N ALA A 181 -0.91 13.88 18.00
CA ALA A 181 -1.19 13.10 16.79
C ALA A 181 -1.94 13.94 15.75
N ASP A 182 -2.89 14.76 16.21
CA ASP A 182 -3.71 15.64 15.38
C ASP A 182 -2.91 16.88 14.97
N GLU A 183 -2.17 17.49 15.91
CA GLU A 183 -1.31 18.66 15.65
C GLU A 183 -0.31 18.38 14.52
N ILE A 184 0.35 17.22 14.50
CA ILE A 184 1.28 16.82 13.43
C ILE A 184 0.58 16.85 12.07
N LEU A 185 -0.61 16.26 11.98
CA LEU A 185 -1.37 16.19 10.74
C LEU A 185 -1.81 17.58 10.27
N GLU A 186 -2.34 18.40 11.19
CA GLU A 186 -2.82 19.75 10.90
C GLU A 186 -1.70 20.68 10.42
N VAL A 187 -0.56 20.70 11.13
CA VAL A 187 0.59 21.54 10.78
C VAL A 187 1.16 21.15 9.41
N CYS A 188 1.36 19.85 9.16
CA CYS A 188 1.86 19.37 7.88
C CYS A 188 0.86 19.66 6.75
N ARG A 189 -0.43 19.45 6.97
CA ARG A 189 -1.49 19.74 5.98
C ARG A 189 -1.50 21.20 5.58
N ALA A 190 -1.50 22.11 6.56
CA ALA A 190 -1.48 23.55 6.31
C ALA A 190 -0.22 23.99 5.55
N LYS A 191 0.95 23.44 5.90
CA LYS A 191 2.21 23.76 5.20
C LYS A 191 2.22 23.26 3.77
N MET A 192 1.78 22.04 3.53
CA MET A 192 1.72 21.47 2.18
C MET A 192 0.71 22.24 1.31
N GLN A 193 -0.49 22.54 1.82
CA GLN A 193 -1.48 23.36 1.10
C GLN A 193 -0.93 24.75 0.72
N ALA A 194 -0.22 25.41 1.64
CA ALA A 194 0.41 26.70 1.34
C ALA A 194 1.50 26.59 0.26
N GLN A 195 2.30 25.53 0.28
CA GLN A 195 3.31 25.27 -0.76
C GLN A 195 2.66 25.07 -2.13
N LEU A 196 1.56 24.32 -2.22
CA LEU A 196 0.83 24.13 -3.47
C LEU A 196 0.25 25.44 -4.00
N ALA A 197 -0.37 26.25 -3.14
CA ALA A 197 -0.92 27.53 -3.54
C ALA A 197 0.17 28.47 -4.11
N SER A 198 1.35 28.50 -3.47
CA SER A 198 2.49 29.29 -3.96
C SER A 198 3.04 28.81 -5.31
N ALA A 199 3.01 27.49 -5.55
CA ALA A 199 3.47 26.88 -6.79
C ALA A 199 2.48 27.08 -7.95
N GLN A 200 1.18 27.25 -7.68
CA GLN A 200 0.17 27.57 -8.68
C GLN A 200 0.13 29.06 -9.06
N ALA A 201 0.63 29.93 -8.18
CA ALA A 201 0.69 31.37 -8.39
C ALA A 201 1.97 31.84 -9.12
N SER A 202 2.94 30.95 -9.34
CA SER A 202 4.23 31.20 -10.01
C SER A 202 4.26 30.59 -11.40
#